data_AF-A0A523P6S2-F1
#
_entry.id   AF-A0A523P6S2-F1
#
_cell.length_a   1.000
_cell.length_b   1.000
_cell.length_c   1.000
_cell.angle_alpha   90.00
_cell.angle_beta   90.00
_cell.angle_gamma   90.00
#
_symmetry.space_group_name_H-M   'P 1'
#
loop_
_entity.id
_entity.type
_entity.pdbx_description
1 polymer ?
#
loop_
_entity_poly.entity_id
_entity_poly.type
_entity_poly.pdbx_seq_one_letter_code
_entity_poly.pdbx_strand_id
1 'polypeptide(L)'
;MMRYPLWIHASMESLFLAYNDECDSARVNHIRKQLLATERYRVEGYMPFTTWSKTKLGCSSDEIQRMIEEGVARASATLIMIGPDAAANTWIRYAIERSYTLNKPMLALYINALPDERGCPAEADINPLERFAVLEHGHKVYLDERYRSYTWNGMEDGQFELWLELAKCECTEFRSRSQISGVHAVTMPASHTHTDADRTFNTANL
;
A
#
# COMPACT_ATOMS: atom_id res chain seq x y z
N MET A 1 23.32 27.16 -11.54
CA MET A 1 22.14 26.45 -12.07
C MET A 1 22.65 25.22 -12.83
N MET A 2 22.88 24.10 -12.13
CA MET A 2 23.35 22.86 -12.76
C MET A 2 22.16 22.21 -13.48
N ARG A 3 22.15 22.27 -14.81
CA ARG A 3 21.28 21.46 -15.65
C ARG A 3 21.95 20.09 -15.80
N TYR A 4 21.40 19.08 -15.15
CA TYR A 4 21.85 17.69 -15.36
C TYR A 4 21.42 17.21 -16.77
N PRO A 5 22.28 16.45 -17.48
CA PRO A 5 22.06 16.08 -18.88
C PRO A 5 21.04 14.94 -19.08
N LEU A 6 20.31 15.03 -20.20
CA LEU A 6 19.07 14.33 -20.56
C LEU A 6 19.16 12.84 -20.94
N TRP A 7 20.19 12.08 -20.52
CA TRP A 7 20.45 10.74 -21.11
C TRP A 7 20.83 9.62 -20.14
N ILE A 8 20.58 9.77 -18.83
CA ILE A 8 20.46 8.58 -18.00
C ILE A 8 19.05 8.06 -18.30
N HIS A 9 18.96 6.93 -19.02
CA HIS A 9 17.71 6.17 -19.09
C HIS A 9 17.43 5.67 -17.68
N ALA A 10 16.85 6.52 -16.84
CA ALA A 10 16.25 6.08 -15.59
C ALA A 10 15.26 4.99 -16.00
N SER A 11 15.57 3.74 -15.65
CA SER A 11 14.74 2.60 -15.99
C SER A 11 13.33 2.91 -15.53
N MET A 12 12.38 2.86 -16.46
CA MET A 12 10.98 3.11 -16.18
C MET A 12 10.51 2.20 -15.04
N GLU A 13 10.13 2.80 -13.91
CA GLU A 13 9.83 2.08 -12.68
C GLU A 13 8.36 1.70 -12.67
N SER A 14 8.04 0.48 -12.20
CA SER A 14 6.67 0.02 -12.08
C SER A 14 6.22 0.14 -10.63
N LEU A 15 5.14 0.88 -10.37
CA LEU A 15 4.64 1.15 -9.03
C LEU A 15 3.29 0.48 -8.85
N PHE A 16 3.11 -0.31 -7.79
CA PHE A 16 1.81 -0.85 -7.43
C PHE A 16 1.14 0.04 -6.39
N LEU A 17 -0.08 0.54 -6.67
CA LEU A 17 -0.83 1.34 -5.70
C LEU A 17 -1.83 0.45 -4.94
N ALA A 18 -1.66 0.34 -3.62
CA ALA A 18 -2.62 -0.31 -2.73
C ALA A 18 -3.46 0.75 -2.02
N TYR A 19 -4.78 0.72 -2.19
CA TYR A 19 -5.68 1.77 -1.70
C TYR A 19 -7.11 1.28 -1.49
N ASN A 20 -7.90 2.01 -0.71
CA ASN A 20 -9.31 1.69 -0.54
C ASN A 20 -10.09 2.20 -1.74
N ASP A 21 -10.45 1.32 -2.66
CA ASP A 21 -11.03 1.72 -3.93
C ASP A 21 -12.47 2.26 -3.80
N GLU A 22 -13.17 1.91 -2.73
CA GLU A 22 -14.53 2.40 -2.45
C GLU A 22 -14.57 3.90 -2.16
N CYS A 23 -13.54 4.46 -1.49
CA CYS A 23 -13.54 5.85 -1.04
C CYS A 23 -12.39 6.71 -1.61
N ASP A 24 -11.28 6.09 -2.04
CA ASP A 24 -10.07 6.82 -2.44
C ASP A 24 -9.76 6.78 -3.93
N SER A 25 -10.63 6.18 -4.75
CA SER A 25 -10.45 6.12 -6.21
C SER A 25 -10.17 7.48 -6.84
N ALA A 26 -10.88 8.55 -6.43
CA ALA A 26 -10.65 9.89 -6.95
C ALA A 26 -9.28 10.48 -6.55
N ARG A 27 -8.89 10.33 -5.28
CA ARG A 27 -7.60 10.79 -4.74
C ARG A 27 -6.44 10.07 -5.41
N VAL A 28 -6.54 8.74 -5.53
CA VAL A 28 -5.53 7.92 -6.18
C VAL A 28 -5.46 8.20 -7.68
N ASN A 29 -6.58 8.47 -8.35
CA ASN A 29 -6.57 8.90 -9.75
C ASN A 29 -5.82 10.23 -9.95
N HIS A 30 -5.91 11.16 -9.00
CA HIS A 30 -5.13 12.40 -9.04
C HIS A 30 -3.62 12.12 -8.98
N ILE A 31 -3.19 11.29 -8.03
CA ILE A 31 -1.78 10.88 -7.89
C ILE A 31 -1.30 10.11 -9.12
N ARG A 32 -2.08 9.13 -9.60
CA ARG A 32 -1.76 8.33 -10.79
C ARG A 32 -1.51 9.20 -12.01
N LYS A 33 -2.32 10.23 -12.24
CA LYS A 33 -2.13 11.17 -13.36
C LYS A 33 -0.80 11.90 -13.25
N GLN A 34 -0.43 12.36 -12.06
CA GLN A 34 0.86 13.04 -11.84
C GLN A 34 2.04 12.09 -12.06
N LEU A 35 1.98 10.86 -11.53
CA LEU A 35 3.02 9.84 -11.73
C LEU A 35 3.21 9.53 -13.22
N LEU A 36 2.12 9.28 -13.96
CA LEU A 36 2.17 8.98 -15.40
C LEU A 36 2.70 10.16 -16.22
N ALA A 37 2.40 11.40 -15.83
CA ALA A 37 2.86 12.60 -16.52
C ALA A 37 4.39 12.80 -16.49
N THR A 38 5.10 12.13 -15.57
CA THR A 38 6.57 12.16 -15.53
C THR A 38 7.24 11.32 -16.61
N GLU A 39 6.51 10.40 -17.24
CA GLU A 39 7.03 9.37 -18.16
C GLU A 39 8.07 8.42 -17.52
N ARG A 40 8.35 8.55 -16.22
CA ARG A 40 9.29 7.69 -15.46
C ARG A 40 8.62 6.48 -14.84
N TYR A 41 7.32 6.55 -14.61
CA TYR A 41 6.56 5.55 -13.87
C TYR A 41 5.52 4.84 -14.74
N ARG A 42 5.48 3.51 -14.65
CA ARG A 42 4.29 2.71 -14.91
C ARG A 42 3.55 2.54 -13.60
N VAL A 43 2.23 2.64 -13.64
CA VAL A 43 1.41 2.51 -12.44
C VAL A 43 0.47 1.33 -12.61
N GLU A 44 0.70 0.30 -11.80
CA GLU A 44 -0.15 -0.86 -11.61
C GLU A 44 -1.12 -0.60 -10.44
N GLY A 45 -2.24 -1.31 -10.42
CA GLY A 45 -3.20 -1.29 -9.32
C GLY A 45 -4.24 -2.37 -9.50
N TYR A 46 -5.16 -2.48 -8.55
CA TYR A 46 -6.36 -3.29 -8.70
C TYR A 46 -7.59 -2.38 -8.84
N MET A 47 -8.54 -2.80 -9.67
CA MET A 47 -9.84 -2.16 -9.79
C MET A 47 -10.89 -3.25 -9.61
N PRO A 48 -11.48 -3.39 -8.42
CA PRO A 48 -12.49 -4.44 -8.19
C PRO A 48 -13.86 -4.04 -8.78
N PHE A 49 -14.05 -2.75 -9.09
CA PHE A 49 -15.18 -2.24 -9.86
C PHE A 49 -14.74 -1.89 -11.28
N THR A 50 -15.23 -2.65 -12.27
CA THR A 50 -15.20 -2.19 -13.66
C THR A 50 -16.12 -0.99 -13.77
N THR A 51 -15.55 0.22 -13.87
CA THR A 51 -16.34 1.43 -14.10
C THR A 51 -16.82 1.47 -15.55
N TRP A 52 -17.79 0.63 -15.92
CA TRP A 52 -18.71 0.89 -17.03
C TRP A 52 -19.93 -0.04 -16.99
N SER A 53 -21.10 0.56 -16.74
CA SER A 53 -22.45 -0.02 -16.79
C SER A 53 -22.99 -0.56 -15.47
N LYS A 54 -24.25 -0.20 -15.21
CA LYS A 54 -25.11 -0.55 -14.08
C LYS A 54 -25.46 -2.06 -14.08
N THR A 55 -24.46 -2.91 -14.19
CA THR A 55 -24.54 -4.36 -14.11
C THR A 55 -23.42 -4.78 -13.17
N LYS A 56 -23.74 -4.93 -11.88
CA LYS A 56 -22.80 -5.41 -10.84
C LYS A 56 -22.36 -6.84 -11.18
N LEU A 57 -21.38 -6.99 -12.06
CA LEU A 57 -20.50 -8.14 -12.10
C LEU A 57 -19.21 -7.67 -11.43
N GLY A 58 -19.21 -7.69 -10.09
CA GLY A 58 -18.00 -7.42 -9.33
C GLY A 58 -16.97 -8.51 -9.62
N CYS A 59 -15.68 -8.15 -9.61
CA CYS A 59 -14.63 -9.17 -9.59
C CYS A 59 -14.82 -10.06 -8.36
N SER A 60 -14.69 -11.36 -8.54
CA SER A 60 -14.59 -12.31 -7.44
C SER A 60 -13.38 -11.99 -6.56
N SER A 61 -13.42 -12.42 -5.30
CA SER A 61 -12.28 -12.28 -4.39
C SER A 61 -10.99 -12.89 -4.98
N ASP A 62 -11.10 -14.03 -5.67
CA ASP A 62 -9.96 -14.70 -6.30
C ASP A 62 -9.36 -13.87 -7.44
N GLU A 63 -10.19 -13.17 -8.22
CA GLU A 63 -9.72 -12.29 -9.29
C GLU A 63 -8.99 -11.07 -8.72
N ILE A 64 -9.53 -10.44 -7.66
CA ILE A 64 -8.90 -9.30 -7.00
C ILE A 64 -7.56 -9.74 -6.39
N GLN A 65 -7.54 -10.89 -5.71
CA GLN A 65 -6.32 -11.46 -5.18
C GLN A 65 -5.27 -11.67 -6.27
N ARG A 66 -5.64 -12.30 -7.39
CA ARG A 66 -4.74 -12.51 -8.54
C ARG A 66 -4.21 -11.19 -9.11
N MET A 67 -5.06 -10.18 -9.25
CA MET A 67 -4.64 -8.85 -9.72
C MET A 67 -3.60 -8.23 -8.79
N ILE A 68 -3.77 -8.36 -7.47
CA ILE A 68 -2.80 -7.88 -6.49
C ILE A 68 -1.50 -8.70 -6.58
N GLU A 69 -1.59 -10.03 -6.62
CA GLU A 69 -0.42 -10.91 -6.72
C GLU A 69 0.46 -10.58 -7.92
N GLU A 70 -0.16 -10.45 -9.10
CA GLU A 70 0.53 -10.14 -10.34
C GLU A 70 1.06 -8.71 -10.38
N GLY A 71 0.24 -7.74 -9.92
CA GLY A 71 0.61 -6.33 -9.88
C GLY A 71 1.82 -6.09 -8.98
N VAL A 72 1.79 -6.62 -7.75
CA VAL A 72 2.92 -6.53 -6.80
C VAL A 72 4.15 -7.26 -7.35
N ALA A 73 3.98 -8.41 -8.00
CA ALA A 73 5.10 -9.16 -8.58
C ALA A 73 5.82 -8.36 -9.68
N ARG A 74 5.07 -7.68 -10.56
CA ARG A 74 5.61 -6.84 -11.64
C ARG A 74 6.17 -5.50 -11.17
N ALA A 75 5.66 -4.96 -10.05
CA ALA A 75 6.09 -3.68 -9.54
C ALA A 75 7.51 -3.71 -8.95
N SER A 76 8.26 -2.63 -9.14
CA SER A 76 9.53 -2.38 -8.46
C SER A 76 9.35 -1.85 -7.04
N ALA A 77 8.20 -1.25 -6.72
CA ALA A 77 7.83 -0.82 -5.37
C ALA A 77 6.30 -0.81 -5.18
N THR A 78 5.86 -0.94 -3.95
CA THR A 78 4.45 -0.87 -3.56
C THR A 78 4.18 0.40 -2.75
N LEU A 79 3.21 1.20 -3.18
CA LEU A 79 2.78 2.40 -2.49
C LEU A 79 1.49 2.10 -1.73
N ILE A 80 1.51 2.30 -0.42
CA ILE A 80 0.35 2.14 0.46
C ILE A 80 -0.31 3.51 0.61
N MET A 81 -1.48 3.69 -0.01
CA MET A 81 -2.21 4.95 0.02
C MET A 81 -3.13 4.97 1.25
N ILE A 82 -2.86 5.90 2.16
CA ILE A 82 -3.54 6.04 3.45
C ILE A 82 -4.59 7.14 3.34
N GLY A 83 -5.81 6.74 3.02
CA GLY A 83 -7.03 7.52 3.21
C GLY A 83 -7.93 6.89 4.28
N PRO A 84 -9.23 7.20 4.30
CA PRO A 84 -10.18 6.61 5.24
C PRO A 84 -10.25 5.08 5.16
N ASP A 85 -10.28 4.43 6.33
CA ASP A 85 -10.43 2.99 6.51
C ASP A 85 -9.32 2.13 5.85
N ALA A 86 -8.17 2.73 5.51
CA ALA A 86 -7.06 2.05 4.86
C ALA A 86 -6.52 0.88 5.69
N ALA A 87 -6.44 1.02 7.01
CA ALA A 87 -5.88 -0.01 7.88
C ALA A 87 -6.81 -1.21 8.06
N ALA A 88 -8.12 -1.01 7.90
CA ALA A 88 -9.14 -2.06 7.96
C ALA A 88 -9.35 -2.79 6.62
N ASN A 89 -8.94 -2.20 5.50
CA ASN A 89 -9.16 -2.75 4.17
C ASN A 89 -8.36 -4.05 3.94
N THR A 90 -9.07 -5.16 3.66
CA THR A 90 -8.49 -6.49 3.45
C THR A 90 -7.53 -6.55 2.25
N TRP A 91 -7.79 -5.79 1.18
CA TRP A 91 -6.95 -5.79 -0.02
C TRP A 91 -5.65 -5.03 0.17
N ILE A 92 -5.68 -3.92 0.93
CA ILE A 92 -4.45 -3.23 1.35
C ILE A 92 -3.61 -4.16 2.23
N ARG A 93 -4.23 -4.83 3.20
CA ARG A 93 -3.54 -5.80 4.06
C ARG A 93 -2.88 -6.91 3.23
N TYR A 94 -3.61 -7.49 2.29
CA TYR A 94 -3.09 -8.52 1.40
C TYR A 94 -1.92 -8.02 0.53
N ALA A 95 -2.02 -6.79 0.00
CA ALA A 95 -0.94 -6.18 -0.77
C ALA A 95 0.34 -5.96 0.07
N ILE A 96 0.21 -5.59 1.35
CA ILE A 96 1.34 -5.46 2.29
C ILE A 96 2.00 -6.81 2.53
N GLU A 97 1.21 -7.84 2.85
CA GLU A 97 1.72 -9.20 3.09
C GLU A 97 2.47 -9.74 1.87
N ARG A 98 1.89 -9.54 0.67
CA ARG A 98 2.51 -9.98 -0.59
C ARG A 98 3.78 -9.22 -0.90
N SER A 99 3.77 -7.89 -0.71
CA SER A 99 4.93 -7.04 -0.94
C SER A 99 6.08 -7.40 -0.01
N TYR A 100 5.78 -7.62 1.27
CA TYR A 100 6.76 -8.09 2.24
C TYR A 100 7.34 -9.45 1.86
N THR A 101 6.49 -10.43 1.51
CA THR A 101 6.91 -11.79 1.10
C THR A 101 7.81 -11.77 -0.13
N LEU A 102 7.53 -10.89 -1.08
CA LEU A 102 8.32 -10.72 -2.31
C LEU A 102 9.51 -9.74 -2.13
N ASN A 103 9.77 -9.29 -0.90
CA ASN A 103 10.79 -8.30 -0.56
C ASN A 103 10.74 -7.07 -1.49
N LYS A 104 9.54 -6.54 -1.68
CA LYS A 104 9.30 -5.30 -2.42
C LYS A 104 9.50 -4.11 -1.49
N PRO A 105 10.18 -3.05 -1.95
CA PRO A 105 10.14 -1.75 -1.29
C PRO A 105 8.70 -1.31 -1.08
N MET A 106 8.39 -0.81 0.11
CA MET A 106 7.08 -0.25 0.44
C MET A 106 7.22 1.21 0.87
N LEU A 107 6.29 2.04 0.41
CA LEU A 107 6.22 3.47 0.75
C LEU A 107 4.80 3.81 1.17
N ALA A 108 4.59 4.25 2.40
CA ALA A 108 3.29 4.68 2.88
C ALA A 108 3.07 6.17 2.60
N LEU A 109 1.90 6.52 2.04
CA LEU A 109 1.57 7.89 1.65
C LEU A 109 0.18 8.27 2.15
N TYR A 110 0.11 9.25 3.04
CA TYR A 110 -1.16 9.88 3.43
C TYR A 110 -1.70 10.71 2.27
N ILE A 111 -2.93 10.39 1.87
CA ILE A 111 -3.61 11.03 0.72
C ILE A 111 -4.91 11.73 1.14
N ASN A 112 -5.30 11.64 2.41
CA ASN A 112 -6.53 12.17 2.97
C ASN A 112 -6.71 13.70 2.76
N ALA A 113 -5.59 14.44 2.63
CA ALA A 113 -5.62 15.87 2.32
C ALA A 113 -6.07 16.18 0.88
N LEU A 114 -6.01 15.20 -0.03
CA LEU A 114 -6.55 15.35 -1.38
C LEU A 114 -8.08 15.35 -1.33
N PRO A 115 -8.74 16.15 -2.18
CA PRO A 115 -10.18 16.14 -2.29
C PRO A 115 -10.71 14.81 -2.84
N ASP A 116 -11.84 14.34 -2.31
CA ASP A 116 -12.66 13.32 -2.96
C ASP A 116 -13.41 13.87 -4.18
N GLU A 117 -14.32 13.08 -4.75
CA GLU A 117 -15.18 13.48 -5.87
C GLU A 117 -16.07 14.70 -5.57
N ARG A 118 -16.31 15.01 -4.29
CA ARG A 118 -17.11 16.16 -3.84
C ARG A 118 -16.26 17.37 -3.48
N GLY A 119 -14.93 17.28 -3.63
CA GLY A 119 -14.01 18.36 -3.28
C GLY A 119 -13.61 18.39 -1.80
N CYS A 120 -13.94 17.36 -1.01
CA CYS A 120 -13.74 17.37 0.44
C CYS A 120 -12.48 16.57 0.84
N PRO A 121 -11.62 17.11 1.73
CA PRO A 121 -10.59 16.32 2.38
C PRO A 121 -11.23 15.33 3.38
N ALA A 122 -10.45 14.34 3.79
CA ALA A 122 -10.84 13.35 4.78
C ALA A 122 -9.91 13.39 6.01
N GLU A 123 -10.36 12.77 7.10
CA GLU A 123 -9.46 12.40 8.19
C GLU A 123 -8.54 11.27 7.73
N ALA A 124 -7.28 11.29 8.19
CA ALA A 124 -6.35 10.20 7.95
C ALA A 124 -6.72 9.01 8.84
N ASP A 125 -6.65 7.78 8.30
CA ASP A 125 -6.63 6.57 9.11
C ASP A 125 -5.21 6.30 9.66
N ILE A 126 -5.10 5.34 10.58
CA ILE A 126 -3.83 4.80 11.07
C ILE A 126 -3.02 4.23 9.90
N ASN A 127 -1.69 4.37 9.93
CA ASN A 127 -0.83 3.74 8.93
C ASN A 127 -1.00 2.21 8.97
N PRO A 128 -1.45 1.56 7.88
CA PRO A 128 -1.68 0.12 7.85
C PRO A 128 -0.45 -0.71 8.24
N LEU A 129 0.77 -0.19 8.01
CA LEU A 129 2.03 -0.86 8.35
C LEU A 129 2.23 -1.05 9.86
N GLU A 130 1.63 -0.20 10.71
CA GLU A 130 1.66 -0.32 12.18
C GLU A 130 0.96 -1.60 12.67
N ARG A 131 0.13 -2.23 11.82
CA ARG A 131 -0.58 -3.48 12.14
C ARG A 131 0.23 -4.73 11.85
N PHE A 132 1.39 -4.58 11.20
CA PHE A 132 2.23 -5.70 10.81
C PHE A 132 3.50 -5.71 11.63
N ALA A 133 3.81 -6.87 12.20
CA ALA A 133 5.05 -7.09 12.91
C ALA A 133 5.69 -8.40 12.50
N VAL A 134 7.02 -8.38 12.51
CA VAL A 134 7.86 -9.51 12.15
C VAL A 134 8.82 -9.80 13.31
N LEU A 135 9.20 -11.06 13.47
CA LEU A 135 10.18 -11.46 14.46
C LEU A 135 11.57 -11.42 13.83
N GLU A 136 12.42 -10.52 14.32
CA GLU A 136 13.80 -10.37 13.90
C GLU A 136 14.71 -10.56 15.11
N HIS A 137 15.60 -11.57 15.07
CA HIS A 137 16.53 -11.88 16.17
C HIS A 137 15.86 -12.04 17.55
N GLY A 138 14.61 -12.53 17.58
CA GLY A 138 13.83 -12.68 18.81
C GLY A 138 13.12 -11.39 19.28
N HIS A 139 13.25 -10.29 18.54
CA HIS A 139 12.56 -9.03 18.80
C HIS A 139 11.42 -8.82 17.80
N LYS A 140 10.31 -8.28 18.30
CA LYS A 140 9.20 -7.83 17.48
C LYS A 140 9.57 -6.49 16.85
N VAL A 141 9.54 -6.42 15.52
CA VAL A 141 9.77 -5.20 14.74
C VAL A 141 8.54 -4.92 13.91
N TYR A 142 7.98 -3.71 13.99
CA TYR A 142 6.84 -3.33 13.17
C TYR A 142 7.27 -2.84 11.79
N LEU A 143 6.40 -2.99 10.79
CA LEU A 143 6.76 -2.60 9.42
C LEU A 143 6.82 -1.09 9.22
N ASP A 144 6.12 -0.28 10.02
CA ASP A 144 6.20 1.19 9.96
C ASP A 144 7.54 1.74 10.47
N GLU A 145 8.21 1.01 11.37
CA GLU A 145 9.59 1.33 11.79
C GLU A 145 10.59 1.15 10.64
N ARG A 146 10.23 0.35 9.64
CA ARG A 146 11.09 -0.05 8.52
C ARG A 146 10.77 0.67 7.22
N TYR A 147 9.48 0.89 6.96
CA TYR A 147 8.99 1.52 5.74
C TYR A 147 8.29 2.81 6.14
N ARG A 148 8.96 3.92 5.84
CA ARG A 148 8.50 5.25 6.27
C ARG A 148 7.18 5.64 5.62
N SER A 149 6.45 6.50 6.32
CA SER A 149 5.27 7.18 5.81
C SER A 149 5.51 8.66 5.58
N TYR A 150 4.84 9.22 4.58
CA TYR A 150 4.89 10.65 4.25
C TYR A 150 3.50 11.16 3.86
N THR A 151 3.31 12.47 3.82
CA THR A 151 2.08 13.07 3.29
C THR A 151 2.29 13.45 1.84
N TRP A 152 1.40 13.01 0.96
CA TRP A 152 1.45 13.39 -0.45
C TRP A 152 1.27 14.91 -0.60
N ASN A 153 2.22 15.55 -1.27
CA ASN A 153 2.22 16.98 -1.55
C ASN A 153 2.50 17.29 -3.04
N GLY A 154 2.38 16.29 -3.91
CA GLY A 154 2.63 16.41 -5.34
C GLY A 154 4.05 15.96 -5.76
N MET A 155 4.39 16.24 -7.01
CA MET A 155 5.67 15.87 -7.63
C MET A 155 6.69 17.02 -7.63
N GLU A 156 6.37 18.13 -6.96
CA GLU A 156 7.25 19.30 -6.90
C GLU A 156 8.53 18.98 -6.12
N ASP A 157 9.65 19.55 -6.56
CA ASP A 157 10.96 19.46 -5.90
C ASP A 157 11.58 18.05 -5.75
N GLY A 158 11.01 17.02 -6.40
CA GLY A 158 11.59 15.67 -6.42
C GLY A 158 11.50 14.93 -5.08
N GLN A 159 10.60 15.34 -4.18
CA GLN A 159 10.45 14.72 -2.86
C GLN A 159 9.96 13.28 -2.97
N PHE A 160 9.01 13.02 -3.88
CA PHE A 160 8.51 11.68 -4.13
C PHE A 160 9.62 10.72 -4.55
N GLU A 161 10.48 11.13 -5.48
CA GLU A 161 11.64 10.36 -5.93
C GLU A 161 12.58 10.02 -4.77
N LEU A 162 12.85 10.99 -3.89
CA LEU A 162 13.68 10.79 -2.72
C LEU A 162 13.07 9.75 -1.77
N TRP A 163 11.77 9.87 -1.47
CA TRP A 163 11.07 8.94 -0.59
C TRP A 163 11.04 7.52 -1.17
N LEU A 164 10.81 7.41 -2.48
CA LEU A 164 10.82 6.14 -3.18
C LEU A 164 12.21 5.49 -3.17
N GLU A 165 13.28 6.28 -3.33
CA GLU A 165 14.64 5.77 -3.25
C GLU A 165 15.00 5.32 -1.84
N LEU A 166 14.62 6.10 -0.81
CA LEU A 166 14.80 5.69 0.59
C LEU A 166 14.13 4.34 0.88
N ALA A 167 12.89 4.14 0.42
CA ALA A 167 12.18 2.87 0.58
C ALA A 167 12.94 1.69 -0.09
N LYS A 168 13.58 1.91 -1.24
CA LYS A 168 14.40 0.89 -1.91
C LYS A 168 15.68 0.58 -1.15
N CYS A 169 16.35 1.61 -0.63
CA CYS A 169 17.54 1.46 0.20
C CYS A 169 17.22 0.66 1.47
N GLU A 170 16.17 1.04 2.20
CA GLU A 170 15.69 0.36 3.42
C GLU A 170 15.35 -1.12 3.13
N CYS A 171 14.76 -1.41 1.97
CA CYS A 171 14.47 -2.77 1.55
C CYS A 171 15.74 -3.59 1.20
N THR A 172 16.77 -2.94 0.65
CA THR A 172 18.02 -3.59 0.21
C THR A 172 18.95 -3.87 1.39
N GLU A 173 19.10 -2.92 2.32
CA GLU A 173 19.92 -3.11 3.52
C GLU A 173 19.44 -4.30 4.35
N PHE A 174 18.13 -4.50 4.44
CA PHE A 174 17.59 -5.68 5.09
C PHE A 174 17.99 -6.97 4.40
N ARG A 175 17.95 -7.03 3.06
CA ARG A 175 18.33 -8.24 2.30
C ARG A 175 19.74 -8.69 2.69
N SER A 176 20.67 -7.76 2.85
CA SER A 176 22.03 -8.03 3.30
C SER A 176 22.09 -8.52 4.75
N ARG A 177 21.31 -7.94 5.67
CA ARG A 177 21.29 -8.36 7.08
C ARG A 177 20.65 -9.73 7.28
N SER A 178 19.55 -10.04 6.60
CA SER A 178 18.79 -11.28 6.76
C SER A 178 19.47 -12.50 6.14
N GLN A 179 20.21 -12.32 5.04
CA GLN A 179 21.02 -13.38 4.45
C GLN A 179 22.21 -13.78 5.33
N ILE A 180 22.72 -12.88 6.15
CA ILE A 180 23.80 -13.16 7.11
C ILE A 180 23.27 -13.92 8.33
N SER A 181 22.00 -13.72 8.71
CA SER A 181 21.41 -14.29 9.94
C SER A 181 20.54 -15.54 9.74
N GLY A 182 20.24 -15.97 8.51
CA GLY A 182 19.51 -17.23 8.25
C GLY A 182 18.05 -17.23 8.76
N VAL A 183 17.38 -16.07 8.76
CA VAL A 183 16.06 -15.88 9.38
C VAL A 183 14.93 -16.19 8.40
N HIS A 184 14.02 -17.10 8.78
CA HIS A 184 12.73 -17.29 8.13
C HIS A 184 11.70 -16.32 8.73
N ALA A 185 11.17 -15.40 7.91
CA ALA A 185 10.13 -14.48 8.36
C ALA A 185 8.83 -15.26 8.64
N VAL A 186 8.29 -15.11 9.85
CA VAL A 186 6.95 -15.57 10.21
C VAL A 186 6.05 -14.34 10.29
N THR A 187 5.12 -14.21 9.33
CA THR A 187 4.06 -13.20 9.40
C THR A 187 3.06 -13.65 10.46
N MET A 188 2.92 -12.88 11.55
CA MET A 188 1.83 -13.08 12.49
C MET A 188 0.75 -12.04 12.23
N PRO A 189 -0.50 -12.44 11.89
CA PRO A 189 -1.60 -11.50 11.91
C PRO A 189 -1.78 -11.00 13.35
N ALA A 190 -1.92 -9.69 13.51
CA ALA A 190 -2.32 -9.10 14.79
C ALA A 190 -3.66 -9.73 15.22
N SER A 191 -3.67 -10.34 16.40
CA SER A 191 -4.87 -10.92 17.00
C SER A 191 -5.90 -9.83 17.25
N HIS A 192 -6.98 -9.82 16.46
CA HIS A 192 -8.21 -9.19 16.87
C HIS A 192 -8.88 -10.09 17.92
N THR A 193 -8.64 -9.79 19.19
CA THR A 193 -9.61 -10.11 20.24
C THR A 193 -10.67 -9.02 20.19
N HIS A 194 -11.70 -9.23 19.36
CA HIS A 194 -12.99 -8.61 19.60
C HIS A 194 -13.90 -9.71 20.13
N THR A 195 -14.11 -9.69 21.43
CA THR A 195 -15.10 -10.51 22.13
C THR A 195 -16.47 -10.05 21.62
N ASP A 196 -17.05 -10.80 20.68
CA ASP A 196 -18.48 -10.73 20.39
C ASP A 196 -19.08 -12.07 20.82
N ALA A 197 -19.24 -12.19 22.14
CA ALA A 197 -20.01 -13.23 22.80
C ALA A 197 -21.04 -12.55 23.67
N ASP A 198 -22.05 -11.93 23.04
CA ASP A 198 -23.39 -11.83 23.62
C ASP A 198 -24.42 -11.42 22.58
N ARG A 199 -24.96 -12.42 21.87
CA ARG A 199 -26.29 -12.38 21.25
C ARG A 199 -26.71 -13.80 20.88
N THR A 200 -26.72 -14.69 21.88
CA THR A 200 -27.57 -15.88 21.83
C THR A 200 -29.00 -15.47 22.13
N PHE A 201 -29.84 -15.68 21.12
CA PHE A 201 -31.27 -15.88 21.20
C PHE A 201 -31.69 -16.54 22.53
N ASN A 202 -32.57 -15.89 23.28
CA ASN A 202 -33.41 -16.57 24.27
C ASN A 202 -34.88 -16.26 23.98
N THR A 203 -35.47 -17.07 23.11
CA THR A 203 -36.91 -17.34 23.10
C THR A 203 -37.17 -18.50 24.04
N ALA A 204 -37.80 -18.24 25.19
CA ALA A 204 -38.87 -19.03 25.82
C ALA A 204 -38.94 -18.76 27.34
N ASN A 205 -40.00 -18.08 27.78
CA ASN A 205 -40.92 -18.47 28.86
C ASN A 205 -41.59 -17.27 29.55
N LEU A 206 -42.92 -17.34 29.55
CA LEU A 206 -43.96 -16.50 30.16
C LEU A 206 -44.45 -15.29 29.35
#